data_AF-A0A3D4CX12-F1
#
_entry.id   AF-A0A3D4CX12-F1
#
_cell.length_a   1.000
_cell.length_b   1.000
_cell.length_c   1.000
_cell.angle_alpha   90.00
_cell.angle_beta   90.00
_cell.angle_gamma   90.00
#
_symmetry.space_group_name_H-M   'P 1'
#
loop_
_entity.id
_entity.type
_entity.pdbx_description
1 polymer ?
#
loop_
_entity_poly.entity_id
_entity_poly.type
_entity_poly.pdbx_seq_one_letter_code
_entity_poly.pdbx_strand_id
1 'polypeptide(L)'
;AKKILTENRDKLELIAEALLEFETLDGAHIIDLIEHGEMKSPPRSPKPPELPSDAAPTTSDQSDSDEREEGDGPLPDPVGAPA
;
A
#
# COMPACT_ATOMS: atom_id res chain seq x y z
N ALA A 1 -30.81 11.54 8.34
CA ALA A 1 -29.81 10.83 7.52
C ALA A 1 -30.11 9.33 7.38
N LYS A 2 -30.17 8.54 8.47
CA LYS A 2 -30.34 7.07 8.42
C LYS A 2 -31.45 6.58 7.46
N LYS A 3 -32.66 7.16 7.54
CA LYS A 3 -33.79 6.80 6.67
C LYS A 3 -33.45 6.89 5.17
N ILE A 4 -32.86 8.00 4.73
CA ILE A 4 -32.50 8.22 3.32
C ILE A 4 -31.46 7.20 2.85
N LEU A 5 -30.44 6.92 3.69
CA LEU A 5 -29.41 5.94 3.38
C LEU A 5 -29.96 4.51 3.32
N THR A 6 -30.91 4.16 4.20
CA THR A 6 -31.56 2.84 4.18
C THR A 6 -32.54 2.68 3.02
N GLU A 7 -33.23 3.74 2.61
CA GLU A 7 -34.15 3.73 1.46
C GLU A 7 -33.40 3.61 0.12
N ASN A 8 -32.16 4.11 0.05
CA ASN A 8 -31.30 4.05 -1.13
C ASN A 8 -30.11 3.09 -0.91
N ARG A 9 -30.34 1.98 -0.20
CA ARG A 9 -29.27 1.06 0.22
C ARG A 9 -28.58 0.40 -0.98
N ASP A 10 -29.34 0.12 -2.03
CA ASP A 10 -28.90 -0.38 -3.33
C ASP A 10 -27.88 0.56 -3.99
N LYS A 11 -28.22 1.85 -4.11
CA LYS A 11 -27.32 2.87 -4.67
C LYS A 11 -26.09 3.08 -3.80
N LEU A 12 -26.26 3.01 -2.48
CA LEU A 12 -25.15 3.11 -1.53
C LEU A 12 -24.17 1.94 -1.71
N GLU A 13 -24.68 0.72 -1.88
CA GLU A 13 -23.84 -0.45 -2.13
C GLU A 13 -23.12 -0.35 -3.47
N LEU A 14 -23.82 0.06 -4.52
CA LEU A 14 -23.22 0.27 -5.84
C LEU A 14 -22.08 1.30 -5.82
N ILE A 15 -22.27 2.42 -5.11
CA ILE A 15 -21.22 3.43 -4.94
C ILE A 15 -20.05 2.88 -4.11
N ALA A 16 -20.33 2.07 -3.09
CA ALA A 16 -19.29 1.45 -2.26
C ALA A 16 -18.43 0.46 -3.07
N GLU A 17 -19.06 -0.40 -3.88
CA GLU A 17 -18.37 -1.31 -4.79
C GLU A 17 -17.50 -0.55 -5.80
N ALA A 18 -18.04 0.51 -6.41
CA ALA A 18 -17.26 1.35 -7.33
C ALA A 18 -16.07 2.03 -6.63
N LEU A 19 -16.21 2.48 -5.38
CA LEU A 19 -15.08 3.02 -4.61
C LEU A 19 -14.04 1.97 -4.27
N LEU A 20 -14.42 0.70 -4.09
CA LEU A 20 -13.45 -0.38 -3.89
C LEU A 20 -12.65 -0.67 -5.17
N GLU A 21 -13.28 -0.57 -6.34
CA GLU A 21 -12.63 -0.84 -7.63
C GLU A 21 -11.74 0.33 -8.10
N PHE A 22 -12.23 1.56 -7.96
CA PHE A 22 -11.57 2.74 -8.54
C PHE A 22 -10.90 3.67 -7.52
N GLU A 23 -11.03 3.37 -6.22
CA GLU A 23 -10.53 4.12 -5.05
C GLU A 23 -11.17 5.51 -4.86
N THR A 24 -11.41 6.24 -5.95
CA THR A 24 -11.94 7.61 -5.95
C THR A 24 -12.99 7.80 -7.04
N LEU A 25 -14.03 8.58 -6.74
CA LEU A 25 -15.11 8.92 -7.67
C LEU A 25 -15.37 10.43 -7.63
N ASP A 26 -15.62 11.01 -8.80
CA ASP A 26 -16.07 12.40 -8.93
C ASP A 26 -17.61 12.49 -8.89
N GLY A 27 -18.13 13.70 -8.66
CA GLY A 27 -19.58 13.92 -8.58
C GLY A 27 -20.36 13.45 -9.82
N ALA A 28 -19.78 13.58 -11.02
CA ALA A 28 -20.41 13.09 -12.25
C ALA A 28 -20.57 11.57 -12.25
N HIS A 29 -19.57 10.83 -11.75
CA HIS A 29 -19.64 9.37 -11.63
C HIS A 29 -20.73 8.94 -10.64
N ILE A 30 -20.85 9.65 -9.51
CA ILE A 30 -21.90 9.39 -8.53
C ILE A 30 -23.29 9.62 -9.12
N ILE A 31 -23.48 10.70 -9.89
CA ILE A 31 -24.75 10.99 -10.56
C ILE A 31 -25.08 9.87 -11.56
N ASP A 32 -24.13 9.47 -12.40
CA ASP A 32 -24.31 8.38 -13.35
C ASP A 32 -24.70 7.06 -12.66
N LEU A 33 -24.03 6.69 -11.56
CA LEU A 33 -24.37 5.49 -10.78
C LEU A 33 -25.77 5.56 -10.18
N ILE A 34 -26.20 6.73 -9.72
CA ILE A 34 -27.54 6.93 -9.12
C ILE A 34 -28.65 6.89 -10.17
N GLU A 35 -28.41 7.47 -11.35
CA GLU A 35 -29.44 7.65 -12.40
C GLU A 35 -29.48 6.49 -13.40
N HIS A 36 -28.32 5.90 -13.71
CA HIS A 36 -28.17 4.91 -14.78
C HIS A 36 -27.71 3.54 -14.27
N GLY A 37 -27.18 3.45 -13.05
CA GLY A 37 -26.66 2.20 -12.48
C GLY A 37 -25.26 1.83 -12.97
N GLU A 38 -24.68 2.62 -13.87
CA GLU A 38 -23.33 2.43 -14.41
C GLU A 38 -22.67 3.78 -14.70
N MET A 39 -21.33 3.82 -14.64
CA MET A 39 -20.57 5.02 -15.01
C MET A 39 -20.35 5.06 -16.52
N LYS A 40 -20.68 6.19 -17.16
CA LYS A 40 -20.42 6.36 -18.60
C LYS A 40 -18.95 6.60 -18.92
N SER A 41 -18.22 7.19 -17.97
CA SER A 41 -16.81 7.50 -18.08
C SER A 41 -16.11 7.11 -16.78
N PRO A 42 -15.75 5.82 -16.58
CA PRO A 42 -15.14 5.38 -15.33
C PRO A 42 -13.78 6.07 -15.09
N PRO A 43 -13.42 6.32 -13.80
CA PRO A 43 -12.14 6.90 -13.47
C PRO A 43 -10.98 5.97 -13.86
N ARG A 44 -9.82 6.55 -14.11
CA ARG A 44 -8.59 5.78 -14.29
C ARG A 44 -8.06 5.40 -12.91
N SER A 45 -7.58 4.16 -12.76
CA SER A 45 -6.85 3.76 -11.56
C SER A 45 -5.66 4.71 -11.33
N PRO A 46 -5.49 5.25 -10.11
CA PRO A 46 -4.36 6.11 -9.83
C PRO A 46 -3.06 5.34 -10.01
N LYS A 47 -2.09 5.94 -10.70
CA LYS A 47 -0.74 5.39 -10.76
C LYS A 47 -0.04 5.75 -9.44
N PRO A 48 0.57 4.78 -8.73
CA PRO A 48 1.40 5.08 -7.58
C PRO A 48 2.46 6.13 -7.94
N PRO A 49 2.78 7.08 -7.03
CA PRO A 49 3.87 8.00 -7.27
C PRO A 49 5.16 7.21 -7.55
N GLU A 50 6.01 7.75 -8.43
CA GLU A 50 7.30 7.14 -8.68
C GLU A 50 8.10 7.12 -7.36
N LEU A 51 8.62 5.94 -7.01
CA LEU A 51 9.49 5.83 -5.86
C LEU A 51 10.69 6.75 -6.09
N PRO A 52 11.16 7.48 -5.05
CA PRO A 52 12.41 8.21 -5.17
C PRO A 52 13.50 7.22 -5.60
N SER A 53 14.26 7.56 -6.64
CA SER A 53 15.42 6.76 -7.03
C SER A 53 16.35 6.70 -5.83
N ASP A 54 16.55 5.50 -5.30
CA ASP A 54 17.60 5.25 -4.32
C ASP A 54 18.90 5.70 -4.98
N ALA A 55 19.53 6.73 -4.43
CA ALA A 55 20.82 7.17 -4.92
C ALA A 55 21.74 5.96 -4.80
N ALA A 56 22.25 5.49 -5.94
CA ALA A 56 23.17 4.36 -5.98
C ALA A 56 24.24 4.53 -4.87
N PRO A 57 24.55 3.48 -4.10
CA PRO A 57 25.67 3.56 -3.16
C PRO A 57 26.90 3.91 -3.99
N THR A 58 27.45 5.10 -3.77
CA THR A 58 28.72 5.49 -4.37
C THR A 58 29.74 4.49 -3.84
N THR A 59 30.18 3.58 -4.69
CA THR A 59 31.30 2.68 -4.41
C THR A 59 32.54 3.54 -4.16
N SER A 60 32.86 3.80 -2.89
CA SER A 60 34.18 4.29 -2.50
C SER A 60 35.12 3.09 -2.48
N ASP A 61 35.67 2.77 -3.65
CA ASP A 61 36.81 1.86 -3.82
C ASP A 61 38.11 2.66 -3.63
N GLN A 62 38.72 2.49 -2.45
CA GLN A 62 40.15 2.61 -2.24
C GLN A 62 40.55 1.48 -1.27
N SER A 63 40.99 0.38 -1.87
CA SER A 63 42.03 -0.57 -1.40
C SER A 63 43.15 0.13 -0.58
N ASP A 64 43.89 -0.46 0.35
CA ASP A 64 44.31 -1.84 0.57
C ASP A 64 45.07 -1.90 1.93
N SER A 65 44.96 -3.01 2.68
CA SER A 65 46.05 -3.70 3.42
C SER A 65 45.48 -4.59 4.53
N ASP A 66 45.49 -5.88 4.21
CA ASP A 66 45.62 -7.07 5.07
C ASP A 66 45.67 -6.88 6.60
N GLU A 67 44.68 -7.45 7.29
CA GLU A 67 44.90 -8.40 8.39
C GLU A 67 43.60 -9.21 8.59
N ARG A 68 43.56 -10.44 8.07
CA ARG A 68 42.55 -11.43 8.45
C ARG A 68 43.04 -12.11 9.73
N GLU A 69 42.28 -12.06 10.81
CA GLU A 69 42.15 -13.21 11.72
C GLU A 69 40.73 -13.28 12.30
N GLU A 70 40.26 -14.51 12.40
CA GLU A 70 38.91 -14.96 12.72
C GLU A 70 38.44 -14.52 14.10
N GLY A 71 37.18 -14.08 14.17
CA GLY A 71 36.47 -13.76 15.41
C GLY A 71 35.13 -14.47 15.53
N ASP A 72 35.01 -15.70 15.02
CA ASP A 72 33.92 -16.61 15.39
C ASP A 72 34.32 -17.31 16.71
N GLY A 73 34.17 -16.58 17.81
CA GLY A 73 34.31 -17.16 19.14
C GLY A 73 33.05 -17.96 19.50
N PRO A 74 33.17 -19.15 20.12
CA PRO A 74 32.02 -20.00 20.39
C PRO A 74 31.01 -19.28 21.29
N LEU A 75 29.73 -19.31 20.89
CA LEU A 75 28.61 -18.87 21.71
C LEU A 75 28.67 -19.57 23.07
N PRO A 76 28.58 -18.83 24.20
CA PRO A 76 28.52 -19.46 25.51
C PRO A 76 27.23 -20.28 25.65
N ASP A 77 27.36 -21.51 26.17
CA ASP A 77 26.22 -22.39 26.42
C ASP A 77 25.18 -21.73 27.35
N PRO A 78 23.87 -21.94 27.12
CA PRO A 78 22.84 -21.42 28.00
C PRO A 78 22.92 -22.10 29.38
N VAL A 79 23.39 -21.37 30.39
CA VAL A 79 23.29 -21.80 31.79
C VAL A 79 21.80 -21.83 32.16
N GLY A 80 21.26 -23.04 32.35
CA GLY A 80 19.87 -23.26 32.72
C GLY A 80 19.50 -22.53 34.01
N ALA A 81 18.39 -21.81 33.97
CA ALA A 81 17.79 -21.18 35.14
C ALA A 81 17.26 -22.27 36.11
N PRO A 82 17.57 -22.21 37.42
CA PRO A 82 16.90 -23.08 38.38
C PRO A 82 15.45 -22.63 38.62
N ALA A 83 14.59 -23.62 38.88
CA ALA A 83 13.17 -23.50 39.19
C ALA A 83 12.89 -22.94 40.60
#